data_AF-A0AA44Q6C3-F1
#
_entry.id   AF-A0AA44Q6C3-F1
#
_cell.length_a   1.000
_cell.length_b   1.000
_cell.length_c   1.000
_cell.angle_alpha   90.00
_cell.angle_beta   90.00
_cell.angle_gamma   90.00
#
_symmetry.space_group_name_H-M   'P 1'
#
loop_
_entity.id
_entity.type
_entity.pdbx_description
1 polymer ?
#
loop_
_entity_poly.entity_id
_entity_poly.type
_entity_poly.pdbx_seq_one_letter_code
_entity_poly.pdbx_strand_id
1 'polypeptide(L)'
;MMKLSSMLKVVETVDDEWRSPLAERILENWEYDKKSLYYFRSSANFIFVFKKDEERYFLRFVEKQERSIETITAEINILQYIFNHSVEVAVPILSKNKRYIEEVETEVGTFYAVVFKGLDGRQCEIEELCAEQFLLWGRALGKLHQTLKHMPKDLYQNRATWKDHLHFVRKILPESERAAYKELERISTWANELPITSDNFGIVHYDFELDNLFINTDKVGIIDFDDCANYWYAADIAFALRDIFHEKVDINHPSYQVFLQGYTIETSILNCYKKRAENLSVCFFMYGCIAIFIIVTILGWRKNMSNDFFLKKVKLLVQMHSEGLLGGEVMPEDVLIGIVPTHDLPNVLTLGMLLNYQRDSYKLWQSIVQAYLDEGSPWFFHINTVSKCNLDELRNVLVHYRVALQPNRHPEIWKRVATGLTHSSSNGDVMGLIESVQFDISLLKNIMQKTRKSEFPYLSGPKIFNYWLYVMESYTEIEWKSRELITVAPDTHILKATVKLGLCSEAVLNGTADSRQTVAHAWERALSGSGIAPIDIHTPLWLWSRAGFPELVISN
;
A
#
# COMPACT_ATOMS: atom_id res chain seq x y z
N MET A 1 -0.51 17.16 2.80
CA MET A 1 0.68 16.36 3.21
C MET A 1 1.93 17.21 3.21
N MET A 2 2.81 16.98 4.18
CA MET A 2 4.11 17.63 4.30
C MET A 2 5.11 17.06 3.28
N LYS A 3 6.10 17.83 2.84
CA LYS A 3 7.20 17.32 2.01
C LYS A 3 8.03 16.25 2.75
N LEU A 4 8.45 15.21 2.03
CA LEU A 4 9.37 14.20 2.56
C LEU A 4 10.65 14.79 3.16
N SER A 5 11.22 15.83 2.55
CA SER A 5 12.42 16.50 3.07
C SER A 5 12.20 17.09 4.46
N SER A 6 10.99 17.64 4.71
CA SER A 6 10.63 18.16 6.01
C SER A 6 10.39 17.03 7.01
N MET A 7 9.76 15.94 6.58
CA MET A 7 9.56 14.75 7.41
C MET A 7 10.89 14.15 7.88
N LEU A 8 11.86 14.03 6.97
CA LEU A 8 13.17 13.45 7.24
C LEU A 8 13.91 14.21 8.35
N LYS A 9 13.87 15.54 8.34
CA LYS A 9 14.52 16.39 9.37
C LYS A 9 14.14 16.03 10.80
N VAL A 10 12.90 15.61 11.03
CA VAL A 10 12.39 15.27 12.37
C VAL A 10 12.55 13.78 12.63
N VAL A 11 12.27 12.92 11.64
CA VAL A 11 12.40 11.47 11.80
C VAL A 11 13.84 11.05 12.06
N GLU A 12 14.84 11.74 11.48
CA GLU A 12 16.26 11.50 11.76
C GLU A 12 16.66 11.84 13.21
N THR A 13 15.84 12.58 13.94
CA THR A 13 16.06 12.86 15.37
C THR A 13 15.42 11.82 16.29
N VAL A 14 14.68 10.84 15.73
CA VAL A 14 14.03 9.78 16.48
C VAL A 14 15.03 8.63 16.67
N ASP A 15 15.26 8.23 17.92
CA ASP A 15 16.13 7.12 18.27
C ASP A 15 15.42 5.75 18.22
N ASP A 16 16.17 4.67 18.46
CA ASP A 16 15.67 3.28 18.47
C ASP A 16 14.64 3.01 19.59
N GLU A 17 14.53 3.90 20.57
CA GLU A 17 13.51 3.87 21.63
C GLU A 17 12.27 4.73 21.29
N TRP A 18 12.17 5.21 20.06
CA TRP A 18 11.11 6.10 19.57
C TRP A 18 11.08 7.46 20.26
N ARG A 19 12.18 7.93 20.85
CA ARG A 19 12.27 9.25 21.48
C ARG A 19 12.97 10.23 20.56
N SER A 20 12.68 11.52 20.75
CA SER A 20 13.32 12.59 19.97
C SER A 20 13.69 13.76 20.87
N PRO A 21 14.99 14.09 21.01
CA PRO A 21 15.42 15.28 21.74
C PRO A 21 14.83 16.58 21.16
N LEU A 22 14.62 16.62 19.85
CA LEU A 22 13.96 17.73 19.16
C LEU A 22 12.51 17.89 19.63
N ALA A 23 11.73 16.80 19.62
CA ALA A 23 10.35 16.83 20.07
C ALA A 23 10.23 17.12 21.57
N GLU A 24 11.16 16.60 22.40
CA GLU A 24 11.22 16.94 23.82
C GLU A 24 11.43 18.43 24.04
N ARG A 25 12.37 19.05 23.31
CA ARG A 25 12.61 20.51 23.36
C ARG A 25 11.37 21.32 22.98
N ILE A 26 10.62 20.89 21.96
CA ILE A 26 9.35 21.53 21.59
C ILE A 26 8.33 21.39 22.74
N LEU A 27 8.25 20.18 23.33
CA LEU A 27 7.32 19.86 24.42
C LEU A 27 7.64 20.61 25.72
N GLU A 28 8.86 21.10 25.94
CA GLU A 28 9.23 21.88 27.13
C GLU A 28 8.33 23.11 27.36
N ASN A 29 7.63 23.59 26.32
CA ASN A 29 6.63 24.64 26.43
C ASN A 29 5.35 24.20 27.17
N TRP A 30 5.11 22.90 27.38
CA TRP A 30 3.99 22.33 28.13
C TRP A 30 4.48 21.55 29.36
N GLU A 31 3.54 21.26 30.26
CA GLU A 31 3.77 20.33 31.37
C GLU A 31 3.60 18.89 30.86
N TYR A 32 4.53 18.01 31.25
CA TYR A 32 4.52 16.60 30.86
C TYR A 32 5.28 15.76 31.88
N ASP A 33 4.95 14.48 31.96
CA ASP A 33 5.64 13.49 32.77
C ASP A 33 6.97 13.14 32.10
N LYS A 34 8.08 13.26 32.83
CA LYS A 34 9.42 13.05 32.26
C LYS A 34 9.54 11.65 31.63
N LYS A 35 10.22 11.56 30.47
CA LYS A 35 10.44 10.32 29.70
C LYS A 35 9.15 9.64 29.22
N SER A 36 8.05 10.38 29.08
CA SER A 36 6.78 9.87 28.57
C SER A 36 6.53 10.17 27.10
N LEU A 37 7.39 10.96 26.44
CA LEU A 37 7.21 11.36 25.04
C LEU A 37 7.75 10.28 24.08
N TYR A 38 6.90 9.84 23.16
CA TYR A 38 7.25 8.86 22.13
C TYR A 38 6.72 9.29 20.77
N TYR A 39 7.49 9.01 19.73
CA TYR A 39 7.09 9.17 18.33
C TYR A 39 5.86 8.31 18.04
N PHE A 40 4.87 8.89 17.36
CA PHE A 40 3.65 8.19 16.98
C PHE A 40 3.54 8.04 15.47
N ARG A 41 3.52 9.15 14.72
CA ARG A 41 3.48 9.15 13.25
C ARG A 41 3.93 10.47 12.65
N SER A 42 4.30 10.44 11.36
CA SER A 42 4.50 11.63 10.53
C SER A 42 3.68 11.50 9.26
N SER A 43 2.87 12.51 8.94
CA SER A 43 2.11 12.62 7.68
C SER A 43 1.98 14.10 7.27
N ALA A 44 0.79 14.69 7.36
CA ALA A 44 0.59 16.14 7.25
C ALA A 44 1.20 16.90 8.44
N ASN A 45 1.35 16.25 9.59
CA ASN A 45 1.96 16.76 10.81
C ASN A 45 2.89 15.71 11.43
N PHE A 46 3.80 16.15 12.30
CA PHE A 46 4.50 15.29 13.25
C PHE A 46 3.61 15.10 14.46
N ILE A 47 3.38 13.84 14.85
CA ILE A 47 2.59 13.49 16.03
C ILE A 47 3.48 12.67 16.97
N PHE A 48 3.55 13.14 18.21
CA PHE A 48 4.14 12.42 19.32
C PHE A 48 3.10 12.27 20.42
N VAL A 49 3.15 11.16 21.15
CA VAL A 49 2.27 10.87 22.28
C VAL A 49 3.05 11.02 23.58
N PHE A 50 2.42 11.58 24.61
CA PHE A 50 3.03 11.69 25.93
C PHE A 50 1.99 11.60 27.05
N LYS A 51 2.47 11.60 28.30
CA LYS A 51 1.63 11.64 29.48
C LYS A 51 1.79 12.93 30.27
N LYS A 52 0.70 13.40 30.86
CA LYS A 52 0.70 14.42 31.89
C LYS A 52 -0.29 13.99 32.97
N ASP A 53 0.16 13.89 34.22
CA ASP A 53 -0.67 13.43 35.33
C ASP A 53 -1.32 12.06 35.03
N GLU A 54 -0.55 11.15 34.40
CA GLU A 54 -0.98 9.83 33.91
C GLU A 54 -2.05 9.82 32.79
N GLU A 55 -2.55 10.98 32.38
CA GLU A 55 -3.45 11.11 31.23
C GLU A 55 -2.67 11.23 29.90
N ARG A 56 -3.27 10.77 28.80
CA ARG A 56 -2.63 10.75 27.47
C ARG A 56 -2.84 12.07 26.71
N TYR A 57 -1.78 12.58 26.12
CA TYR A 57 -1.76 13.79 25.30
C TYR A 57 -0.99 13.57 24.00
N PHE A 58 -1.26 14.43 23.02
CA PHE A 58 -0.63 14.39 21.71
C PHE A 58 0.01 15.74 21.40
N LEU A 59 1.32 15.73 21.19
CA LEU A 59 2.05 16.86 20.63
C LEU A 59 1.95 16.77 19.10
N ARG A 60 1.36 17.79 18.48
CA ARG A 60 1.29 17.96 17.03
C ARG A 60 2.10 19.18 16.62
N PHE A 61 3.03 19.01 15.68
CA PHE A 61 3.77 20.14 15.13
C PHE A 61 4.04 19.99 13.64
N VAL A 62 4.30 21.14 13.00
CA VAL A 62 4.49 21.26 11.55
C VAL A 62 5.54 22.33 11.27
N GLU A 63 6.37 22.13 10.25
CA GLU A 63 7.37 23.14 9.86
C GLU A 63 6.66 24.40 9.34
N LYS A 64 7.14 25.58 9.75
CA LYS A 64 6.55 26.89 9.44
C LYS A 64 6.32 27.16 7.94
N GLN A 65 7.11 26.53 7.07
CA GLN A 65 6.98 26.67 5.62
C GLN A 65 5.84 25.82 5.02
N GLU A 66 5.38 24.82 5.75
CA GLU A 66 4.38 23.85 5.26
C GLU A 66 2.96 24.29 5.63
N ARG A 67 2.79 25.06 6.71
CA ARG A 67 1.49 25.60 7.13
C ARG A 67 1.61 26.99 7.76
N SER A 68 0.70 27.88 7.39
CA SER A 68 0.66 29.24 7.94
C SER A 68 0.03 29.27 9.33
N ILE A 69 0.47 30.20 10.17
CA ILE A 69 -0.05 30.35 11.53
C ILE A 69 -1.55 30.70 11.54
N GLU A 70 -2.02 31.42 10.53
CA GLU A 70 -3.41 31.84 10.38
C GLU A 70 -4.35 30.65 10.16
N THR A 71 -3.89 29.63 9.40
CA THR A 71 -4.67 28.41 9.14
C THR A 71 -4.79 27.53 10.38
N ILE A 72 -3.71 27.43 11.18
CA ILE A 72 -3.71 26.71 12.47
C ILE A 72 -4.57 27.48 13.47
N THR A 73 -4.45 28.80 13.53
CA THR A 73 -5.27 29.64 14.41
C THR A 73 -6.77 29.47 14.12
N ALA A 74 -7.15 29.43 12.85
CA ALA A 74 -8.54 29.18 12.46
C ALA A 74 -9.04 27.80 12.90
N GLU A 75 -8.21 26.76 12.82
CA GLU A 75 -8.54 25.43 13.36
C GLU A 75 -8.77 25.47 14.87
N ILE A 76 -7.87 26.12 15.63
CA ILE A 76 -8.00 26.24 17.08
C ILE A 76 -9.29 26.99 17.44
N ASN A 77 -9.62 28.06 16.72
CA ASN A 77 -10.88 28.79 16.92
C ASN A 77 -12.11 27.89 16.68
N ILE A 78 -12.08 27.03 15.66
CA ILE A 78 -13.13 26.05 15.37
C ILE A 78 -13.27 25.06 16.52
N LEU A 79 -12.17 24.44 16.93
CA LEU A 79 -12.16 23.45 18.02
C LEU A 79 -12.69 24.05 19.33
N GLN A 80 -12.29 25.27 19.66
CA GLN A 80 -12.81 25.97 20.84
C GLN A 80 -14.30 26.27 20.72
N TYR A 81 -14.75 26.74 19.55
CA TYR A 81 -16.15 27.04 19.32
C TYR A 81 -17.02 25.79 19.49
N ILE A 82 -16.66 24.67 18.84
CA ILE A 82 -17.46 23.44 18.91
C ILE A 82 -17.41 22.77 20.29
N PHE A 83 -16.26 22.83 20.97
CA PHE A 83 -16.13 22.35 22.35
C PHE A 83 -17.05 23.12 23.30
N ASN A 84 -17.08 24.46 23.19
CA ASN A 84 -17.97 25.31 24.00
C ASN A 84 -19.47 25.10 23.71
N HIS A 85 -19.81 24.43 22.59
CA HIS A 85 -21.16 24.03 22.23
C HIS A 85 -21.40 22.53 22.45
N SER A 86 -20.63 21.89 23.33
CA SER A 86 -20.80 20.52 23.79
C SER A 86 -20.65 19.44 22.71
N VAL A 87 -19.87 19.70 21.65
CA VAL A 87 -19.41 18.65 20.72
C VAL A 87 -18.17 17.98 21.33
N GLU A 88 -18.12 16.65 21.33
CA GLU A 88 -17.00 15.88 21.88
C GLU A 88 -15.84 15.88 20.87
N VAL A 89 -14.80 16.65 21.14
CA VAL A 89 -13.66 16.86 20.23
C VAL A 89 -12.35 16.86 21.00
N ALA A 90 -11.24 16.52 20.34
CA ALA A 90 -9.92 16.70 20.94
C ALA A 90 -9.64 18.19 21.15
N VAL A 91 -9.51 18.58 22.41
CA VAL A 91 -9.29 19.98 22.79
C VAL A 91 -7.80 20.33 22.83
N PRO A 92 -7.39 21.46 22.24
CA PRO A 92 -6.04 21.97 22.40
C PRO A 92 -5.86 22.49 23.83
N ILE A 93 -4.65 22.36 24.40
CA ILE A 93 -4.32 22.84 25.74
C ILE A 93 -3.30 23.97 25.71
N LEU A 94 -3.40 24.86 26.71
CA LEU A 94 -2.49 26.00 26.86
C LEU A 94 -1.09 25.55 27.24
N SER A 95 -0.09 26.17 26.62
CA SER A 95 1.31 26.11 27.03
C SER A 95 1.54 26.82 28.37
N LYS A 96 2.75 26.68 28.92
CA LYS A 96 3.24 27.46 30.08
C LYS A 96 3.16 28.97 29.82
N ASN A 97 3.29 29.39 28.57
CA ASN A 97 3.17 30.80 28.16
C ASN A 97 1.72 31.24 27.89
N LYS A 98 0.72 30.41 28.21
CA LYS A 98 -0.70 30.68 27.99
C LYS A 98 -1.06 30.90 26.52
N ARG A 99 -0.41 30.15 25.62
CA ARG A 99 -0.72 30.11 24.18
C ARG A 99 -1.18 28.71 23.78
N TYR A 100 -2.08 28.61 22.80
CA TYR A 100 -2.43 27.32 22.19
C TYR A 100 -1.43 26.88 21.13
N ILE A 101 -0.77 27.84 20.48
CA ILE A 101 0.22 27.59 19.42
C ILE A 101 1.54 28.20 19.89
N GLU A 102 2.59 27.40 19.87
CA GLU A 102 3.96 27.85 20.10
C GLU A 102 4.74 27.83 18.78
N GLU A 103 5.46 28.91 18.49
CA GLU A 103 6.49 28.93 17.46
C GLU A 103 7.83 28.60 18.13
N VAL A 104 8.46 27.50 17.71
CA VAL A 104 9.69 26.99 18.33
C VAL A 104 10.79 26.92 17.29
N GLU A 105 11.87 27.65 17.52
CA GLU A 105 13.08 27.61 16.71
C GLU A 105 14.03 26.51 17.23
N THR A 106 14.53 25.68 16.30
CA THR A 106 15.38 24.53 16.58
C THR A 106 16.52 24.47 15.57
N GLU A 107 17.47 23.56 15.76
CA GLU A 107 18.61 23.38 14.85
C GLU A 107 18.20 22.99 13.42
N VAL A 108 17.05 22.33 13.25
CA VAL A 108 16.61 21.77 11.96
C VAL A 108 15.51 22.60 11.28
N GLY A 109 14.98 23.60 11.97
CA GLY A 109 13.96 24.51 11.45
C GLY A 109 13.09 25.14 12.52
N THR A 110 12.12 25.93 12.06
CA THR A 110 11.10 26.57 12.90
C THR A 110 9.78 25.83 12.76
N PHE A 111 9.16 25.49 13.88
CA PHE A 111 7.94 24.70 13.92
C PHE A 111 6.81 25.45 14.64
N TYR A 112 5.59 25.25 14.18
CA TYR A 112 4.38 25.57 14.95
C TYR A 112 3.91 24.31 15.67
N ALA A 113 3.72 24.40 16.98
CA ALA A 113 3.35 23.28 17.84
C ALA A 113 2.06 23.55 18.62
N VAL A 114 1.24 22.50 18.74
CA VAL A 114 -0.01 22.48 19.52
C VAL A 114 -0.07 21.14 20.27
N VAL A 115 -0.61 21.16 21.48
CA VAL A 115 -0.88 19.93 22.25
C VAL A 115 -2.37 19.71 22.39
N PHE A 116 -2.81 18.47 22.18
CA PHE A 116 -4.20 18.03 22.35
C PHE A 116 -4.32 17.02 23.48
N LYS A 117 -5.42 17.08 24.24
CA LYS A 117 -5.80 16.01 25.16
C LYS A 117 -6.31 14.81 24.36
N GLY A 118 -5.90 13.60 24.73
CA GLY A 118 -6.42 12.37 24.15
C GLY A 118 -7.90 12.17 24.47
N LEU A 119 -8.64 11.58 23.53
CA LEU A 119 -10.05 11.24 23.75
C LEU A 119 -10.19 9.82 24.29
N ASP A 120 -11.24 9.62 25.07
CA ASP A 120 -11.67 8.30 25.53
C ASP A 120 -12.41 7.55 24.43
N GLY A 121 -12.38 6.22 24.49
CA GLY A 121 -13.07 5.33 23.57
C GLY A 121 -12.14 4.61 22.60
N ARG A 122 -12.73 4.02 21.56
CA ARG A 122 -11.99 3.24 20.57
C ARG A 122 -12.38 3.63 19.16
N GLN A 123 -11.44 3.51 18.24
CA GLN A 123 -11.75 3.46 16.81
C GLN A 123 -12.43 2.12 16.50
N CYS A 124 -13.32 2.13 15.52
CA CYS A 124 -14.08 0.96 15.08
C CYS A 124 -13.97 0.83 13.57
N GLU A 125 -13.92 -0.40 13.08
CA GLU A 125 -14.07 -0.69 11.67
C GLU A 125 -15.56 -0.74 11.28
N ILE A 126 -15.85 -0.56 9.98
CA ILE A 126 -17.23 -0.50 9.48
C ILE A 126 -18.00 -1.80 9.77
N GLU A 127 -17.34 -2.95 9.75
CA GLU A 127 -17.92 -4.26 10.02
C GLU A 127 -18.28 -4.47 11.50
N GLU A 128 -17.72 -3.67 12.41
CA GLU A 128 -18.00 -3.75 13.84
C GLU A 128 -19.25 -2.95 14.26
N LEU A 129 -19.76 -2.08 13.38
CA LEU A 129 -20.86 -1.17 13.72
C LEU A 129 -22.22 -1.88 13.60
N CYS A 130 -23.00 -1.85 14.67
CA CYS A 130 -24.43 -2.15 14.60
C CYS A 130 -25.26 -0.88 14.37
N ALA A 131 -26.58 -1.04 14.21
CA ALA A 131 -27.49 0.05 13.88
C ALA A 131 -27.39 1.21 14.89
N GLU A 132 -27.24 0.90 16.17
CA GLU A 132 -27.08 1.88 17.24
C GLU A 132 -25.82 2.73 17.06
N GLN A 133 -24.67 2.15 16.64
CA GLN A 133 -23.47 2.95 16.36
C GLN A 133 -23.60 3.76 15.08
N PHE A 134 -24.24 3.25 14.02
CA PHE A 134 -24.53 4.06 12.83
C PHE A 134 -25.41 5.27 13.16
N LEU A 135 -26.42 5.09 14.02
CA LEU A 135 -27.27 6.18 14.49
C LEU A 135 -26.45 7.21 15.26
N LEU A 136 -25.60 6.75 16.20
CA LEU A 136 -24.76 7.61 17.01
C LEU A 136 -23.74 8.39 16.17
N TRP A 137 -23.13 7.74 15.19
CA TRP A 137 -22.21 8.34 14.22
C TRP A 137 -22.89 9.46 13.41
N GLY A 138 -24.09 9.18 12.89
CA GLY A 138 -24.90 10.18 12.19
C GLY A 138 -25.24 11.37 13.07
N ARG A 139 -25.66 11.12 14.32
CA ARG A 139 -25.94 12.19 15.30
C ARG A 139 -24.72 13.05 15.58
N ALA A 140 -23.54 12.44 15.73
CA ALA A 140 -22.30 13.18 15.97
C ALA A 140 -22.02 14.18 14.83
N LEU A 141 -22.14 13.74 13.57
CA LEU A 141 -21.97 14.62 12.42
C LEU A 141 -23.06 15.69 12.33
N GLY A 142 -24.32 15.32 12.56
CA GLY A 142 -25.45 16.26 12.52
C GLY A 142 -25.29 17.37 13.57
N LYS A 143 -24.85 17.02 14.79
CA LYS A 143 -24.57 17.97 15.86
C LYS A 143 -23.38 18.87 15.54
N LEU A 144 -22.32 18.32 14.94
CA LEU A 144 -21.17 19.09 14.45
C LEU A 144 -21.64 20.14 13.44
N HIS A 145 -22.36 19.74 12.39
CA HIS A 145 -22.86 20.67 11.38
C HIS A 145 -23.84 21.69 11.95
N GLN A 146 -24.77 21.28 12.83
CA GLN A 146 -25.69 22.22 13.47
C GLN A 146 -24.96 23.32 14.22
N THR A 147 -23.88 22.95 14.91
CA THR A 147 -23.02 23.89 15.65
C THR A 147 -22.31 24.84 14.68
N LEU A 148 -21.67 24.29 13.65
CA LEU A 148 -20.88 25.05 12.67
C LEU A 148 -21.73 25.99 11.79
N LYS A 149 -23.00 25.67 11.54
CA LYS A 149 -23.97 26.57 10.86
C LYS A 149 -24.12 27.93 11.55
N HIS A 150 -23.94 27.96 12.86
CA HIS A 150 -24.10 29.18 13.67
C HIS A 150 -22.77 29.87 13.98
N MET A 151 -21.64 29.30 13.53
CA MET A 151 -20.32 29.82 13.82
C MET A 151 -20.06 31.14 13.06
N PRO A 152 -19.57 32.20 13.73
CA PRO A 152 -19.15 33.42 13.07
C PRO A 152 -18.03 33.20 12.04
N LYS A 153 -18.18 33.78 10.84
CA LYS A 153 -17.27 33.58 9.70
C LYS A 153 -15.83 34.02 9.95
N ASP A 154 -15.63 35.06 10.75
CA ASP A 154 -14.32 35.61 11.10
C ASP A 154 -13.42 34.61 11.82
N LEU A 155 -14.00 33.66 12.55
CA LEU A 155 -13.27 32.63 13.27
C LEU A 155 -12.61 31.59 12.36
N TYR A 156 -13.14 31.37 11.15
CA TYR A 156 -12.67 30.34 10.21
C TYR A 156 -12.34 30.84 8.81
N GLN A 157 -12.28 32.16 8.59
CA GLN A 157 -12.07 32.78 7.27
C GLN A 157 -10.78 32.36 6.56
N ASN A 158 -9.76 31.90 7.28
CA ASN A 158 -8.48 31.45 6.73
C ASN A 158 -8.48 29.97 6.33
N ARG A 159 -9.59 29.25 6.50
CA ARG A 159 -9.72 27.85 6.06
C ARG A 159 -10.03 27.81 4.57
N ALA A 160 -9.43 26.84 3.89
CA ALA A 160 -9.60 26.66 2.46
C ALA A 160 -11.06 26.50 2.07
N THR A 161 -11.38 26.81 0.83
CA THR A 161 -12.69 26.58 0.20
C THR A 161 -12.58 25.51 -0.86
N TRP A 162 -13.73 24.99 -1.30
CA TRP A 162 -13.77 24.09 -2.45
C TRP A 162 -13.13 24.66 -3.73
N LYS A 163 -13.15 25.98 -3.91
CA LYS A 163 -12.48 26.64 -5.04
C LYS A 163 -10.96 26.59 -4.90
N ASP A 164 -10.44 26.77 -3.68
CA ASP A 164 -9.00 26.70 -3.42
C ASP A 164 -8.47 25.29 -3.68
N HIS A 165 -9.22 24.26 -3.29
CA HIS A 165 -8.87 22.87 -3.59
C HIS A 165 -8.90 22.58 -5.10
N LEU A 166 -9.93 23.04 -5.83
CA LEU A 166 -9.94 22.90 -7.30
C LEU A 166 -8.78 23.64 -7.97
N HIS A 167 -8.44 24.83 -7.49
CA HIS A 167 -7.31 25.60 -7.98
C HIS A 167 -5.98 24.88 -7.69
N PHE A 168 -5.82 24.34 -6.48
CA PHE A 168 -4.66 23.53 -6.11
C PHE A 168 -4.52 22.30 -7.00
N VAL A 169 -5.61 21.55 -7.22
CA VAL A 169 -5.66 20.41 -8.14
C VAL A 169 -5.19 20.81 -9.54
N ARG A 170 -5.73 21.91 -10.10
CA ARG A 170 -5.31 22.43 -11.40
C ARG A 170 -3.80 22.70 -11.44
N LYS A 171 -3.26 23.29 -10.37
CA LYS A 171 -1.84 23.67 -10.27
C LYS A 171 -0.90 22.47 -10.21
N ILE A 172 -1.34 21.35 -9.62
CA ILE A 172 -0.50 20.15 -9.46
C ILE A 172 -0.68 19.13 -10.58
N LEU A 173 -1.74 19.24 -11.39
CA LEU A 173 -2.01 18.33 -12.50
C LEU A 173 -0.93 18.47 -13.60
N PRO A 174 -0.24 17.39 -14.00
CA PRO A 174 0.67 17.41 -15.13
C PRO A 174 -0.04 17.83 -16.42
N GLU A 175 0.56 18.68 -17.24
CA GLU A 175 -0.04 19.19 -18.49
C GLU A 175 -0.46 18.07 -19.47
N SER A 176 0.17 16.90 -19.39
CA SER A 176 -0.14 15.73 -20.19
C SER A 176 -1.48 15.06 -19.84
N GLU A 177 -2.01 15.26 -18.63
CA GLU A 177 -3.19 14.57 -18.09
C GLU A 177 -4.52 15.18 -18.60
N ARG A 178 -4.71 15.20 -19.92
CA ARG A 178 -5.87 15.85 -20.58
C ARG A 178 -7.23 15.37 -20.07
N ALA A 179 -7.35 14.07 -19.75
CA ALA A 179 -8.60 13.51 -19.22
C ALA A 179 -8.93 14.07 -17.82
N ALA A 180 -7.92 14.20 -16.95
CA ALA A 180 -8.09 14.76 -15.63
C ALA A 180 -8.45 16.25 -15.67
N TYR A 181 -7.87 17.02 -16.59
CA TYR A 181 -8.28 18.41 -16.81
C TYR A 181 -9.73 18.51 -17.26
N LYS A 182 -10.16 17.67 -18.21
CA LYS A 182 -11.56 17.65 -18.67
C LYS A 182 -12.53 17.32 -17.52
N GLU A 183 -12.16 16.37 -16.66
CA GLU A 183 -12.95 16.02 -15.48
C GLU A 183 -12.98 17.15 -14.45
N LEU A 184 -11.84 17.80 -14.21
CA LEU A 184 -11.74 18.96 -13.33
C LEU A 184 -12.65 20.11 -13.80
N GLU A 185 -12.68 20.40 -15.10
CA GLU A 185 -13.59 21.43 -15.65
C GLU A 185 -15.07 21.03 -15.47
N ARG A 186 -15.40 19.74 -15.64
CA ARG A 186 -16.75 19.22 -15.43
C ARG A 186 -17.20 19.40 -13.98
N ILE A 187 -16.35 19.00 -13.03
CA ILE A 187 -16.61 19.15 -11.60
C ILE A 187 -16.70 20.64 -11.22
N SER A 188 -15.78 21.47 -11.71
CA SER A 188 -15.78 22.92 -11.46
C SER A 188 -17.07 23.58 -11.93
N THR A 189 -17.50 23.28 -13.17
CA THR A 189 -18.75 23.81 -13.73
C THR A 189 -19.95 23.39 -12.88
N TRP A 190 -20.06 22.10 -12.59
CA TRP A 190 -21.15 21.56 -11.78
C TRP A 190 -21.18 22.15 -10.36
N ALA A 191 -20.03 22.26 -9.69
CA ALA A 191 -19.95 22.83 -8.33
C ALA A 191 -20.33 24.31 -8.29
N ASN A 192 -20.04 25.09 -9.35
CA ASN A 192 -20.47 26.48 -9.46
C ASN A 192 -21.99 26.65 -9.62
N GLU A 193 -22.70 25.62 -10.09
CA GLU A 193 -24.16 25.63 -10.25
C GLU A 193 -24.92 25.25 -8.98
N LEU A 194 -24.22 24.74 -7.96
CA LEU A 194 -24.85 24.34 -6.71
C LEU A 194 -25.23 25.57 -5.87
N PRO A 195 -26.45 25.60 -5.28
CA PRO A 195 -26.83 26.68 -4.39
C PRO A 195 -25.98 26.65 -3.12
N ILE A 196 -25.59 27.83 -2.64
CA ILE A 196 -24.90 28.03 -1.37
C ILE A 196 -25.85 28.79 -0.44
N THR A 197 -26.24 28.14 0.64
CA THR A 197 -27.04 28.71 1.73
C THR A 197 -26.41 28.34 3.07
N SER A 198 -26.78 29.05 4.14
CA SER A 198 -26.34 28.70 5.50
C SER A 198 -26.74 27.28 5.91
N ASP A 199 -27.80 26.73 5.31
CA ASP A 199 -28.31 25.40 5.66
C ASP A 199 -27.55 24.25 4.98
N ASN A 200 -26.87 24.53 3.85
CA ASN A 200 -26.22 23.49 3.06
C ASN A 200 -24.71 23.68 2.90
N PHE A 201 -24.16 24.83 3.27
CA PHE A 201 -22.77 25.17 3.06
C PHE A 201 -22.18 25.92 4.26
N GLY A 202 -20.96 25.56 4.62
CA GLY A 202 -20.22 26.15 5.73
C GLY A 202 -18.89 25.43 5.93
N ILE A 203 -18.31 25.58 7.12
CA ILE A 203 -17.13 24.81 7.49
C ILE A 203 -17.55 23.36 7.80
N VAL A 204 -16.82 22.41 7.22
CA VAL A 204 -17.00 20.95 7.40
C VAL A 204 -15.69 20.34 7.88
N HIS A 205 -15.73 19.14 8.46
CA HIS A 205 -14.52 18.43 8.91
C HIS A 205 -13.60 18.06 7.74
N TYR A 206 -14.19 17.67 6.60
CA TYR A 206 -13.54 17.35 5.34
C TYR A 206 -12.76 16.02 5.30
N ASP A 207 -12.80 15.27 6.40
CA ASP A 207 -12.18 13.94 6.56
C ASP A 207 -12.92 13.14 7.66
N PHE A 208 -14.26 13.20 7.65
CA PHE A 208 -15.10 12.64 8.70
C PHE A 208 -15.26 11.12 8.55
N GLU A 209 -14.16 10.39 8.69
CA GLU A 209 -14.05 8.94 8.52
C GLU A 209 -13.90 8.24 9.88
N LEU A 210 -14.15 6.92 9.95
CA LEU A 210 -14.11 6.18 11.23
C LEU A 210 -12.75 6.25 11.93
N ASP A 211 -11.66 6.36 11.17
CA ASP A 211 -10.29 6.56 11.68
C ASP A 211 -10.13 7.86 12.48
N ASN A 212 -10.97 8.87 12.25
CA ASN A 212 -10.94 10.13 12.99
C ASN A 212 -11.97 10.20 14.12
N LEU A 213 -12.58 9.06 14.48
CA LEU A 213 -13.65 8.97 15.47
C LEU A 213 -13.31 8.00 16.61
N PHE A 214 -13.58 8.43 17.83
CA PHE A 214 -13.47 7.62 19.04
C PHE A 214 -14.88 7.34 19.56
N ILE A 215 -15.33 6.11 19.34
CA ILE A 215 -16.69 5.68 19.68
C ILE A 215 -16.69 5.05 21.08
N ASN A 216 -17.59 5.54 21.92
CA ASN A 216 -17.98 4.98 23.20
C ASN A 216 -19.42 4.46 23.15
N THR A 217 -19.94 3.99 24.28
CA THR A 217 -21.32 3.46 24.35
C THR A 217 -22.38 4.50 23.98
N ASP A 218 -22.16 5.78 24.29
CA ASP A 218 -23.14 6.86 24.14
C ASP A 218 -22.60 8.12 23.44
N LYS A 219 -21.31 8.17 23.11
CA LYS A 219 -20.64 9.35 22.55
C LYS A 219 -19.68 9.00 21.44
N VAL A 220 -19.44 9.97 20.57
CA VAL A 220 -18.43 9.92 19.50
C VAL A 220 -17.55 11.15 19.65
N GLY A 221 -16.30 10.92 20.00
CA GLY A 221 -15.25 11.92 20.03
C GLY A 221 -14.64 12.11 18.64
N ILE A 222 -14.38 13.35 18.24
CA ILE A 222 -13.88 13.69 16.90
C ILE A 222 -12.47 14.29 17.00
N ILE A 223 -11.55 13.81 16.17
CA ILE A 223 -10.17 14.32 16.09
C ILE A 223 -9.83 14.80 14.68
N ASP A 224 -8.70 15.49 14.55
CA ASP A 224 -8.05 15.83 13.28
C ASP A 224 -8.82 16.82 12.37
N PHE A 225 -9.08 18.02 12.89
CA PHE A 225 -9.67 19.13 12.14
C PHE A 225 -8.66 19.85 11.21
N ASP A 226 -7.50 19.25 10.94
CA ASP A 226 -6.40 19.91 10.23
C ASP A 226 -6.76 20.28 8.78
N ASP A 227 -7.65 19.51 8.15
CA ASP A 227 -8.12 19.72 6.77
C ASP A 227 -9.54 20.33 6.68
N CYS A 228 -10.14 20.73 7.81
CA CYS A 228 -11.48 21.33 7.81
C CYS A 228 -11.56 22.55 6.88
N ALA A 229 -12.61 22.61 6.06
CA ALA A 229 -12.70 23.51 4.92
C ALA A 229 -14.14 23.95 4.62
N ASN A 230 -14.30 25.01 3.83
CA ASN A 230 -15.59 25.56 3.43
C ASN A 230 -16.18 24.78 2.25
N TYR A 231 -17.18 23.96 2.54
CA TYR A 231 -17.80 23.00 1.62
C TYR A 231 -19.31 22.88 1.88
N TRP A 232 -20.01 22.19 0.98
CA TRP A 232 -21.36 21.74 1.31
C TRP A 232 -21.29 20.65 2.38
N TYR A 233 -22.18 20.70 3.38
CA TYR A 233 -22.26 19.70 4.46
C TYR A 233 -22.43 18.26 3.97
N ALA A 234 -22.94 18.09 2.74
CA ALA A 234 -23.00 16.79 2.08
C ALA A 234 -21.62 16.13 1.87
N ALA A 235 -20.52 16.89 1.92
CA ALA A 235 -19.16 16.36 1.76
C ALA A 235 -18.78 15.46 2.94
N ASP A 236 -19.03 15.86 4.19
CA ASP A 236 -18.72 14.99 5.33
C ASP A 236 -19.58 13.72 5.37
N ILE A 237 -20.82 13.80 4.89
CA ILE A 237 -21.68 12.61 4.74
C ILE A 237 -21.09 11.66 3.69
N ALA A 238 -20.55 12.22 2.60
CA ALA A 238 -19.88 11.45 1.57
C ALA A 238 -18.63 10.73 2.11
N PHE A 239 -17.77 11.43 2.86
CA PHE A 239 -16.58 10.85 3.46
C PHE A 239 -16.92 9.80 4.50
N ALA A 240 -17.90 10.08 5.38
CA ALA A 240 -18.36 9.13 6.39
C ALA A 240 -18.76 7.79 5.77
N LEU A 241 -19.64 7.82 4.75
CA LEU A 241 -20.24 6.59 4.22
C LEU A 241 -19.50 6.03 3.01
N ARG A 242 -18.31 6.55 2.67
CA ARG A 242 -17.55 6.16 1.48
C ARG A 242 -17.25 4.67 1.48
N ASP A 243 -16.75 4.14 2.59
CA ASP A 243 -16.23 2.77 2.65
C ASP A 243 -17.34 1.71 2.72
N ILE A 244 -18.61 2.14 2.86
CA ILE A 244 -19.79 1.26 2.74
C ILE A 244 -20.05 0.88 1.28
N PHE A 245 -19.62 1.72 0.31
CA PHE A 245 -20.01 1.59 -1.09
C PHE A 245 -18.80 1.53 -2.03
N HIS A 246 -18.56 0.38 -2.66
CA HIS A 246 -17.40 0.19 -3.53
C HIS A 246 -17.57 0.77 -4.95
N GLU A 247 -18.78 0.76 -5.52
CA GLU A 247 -19.02 1.21 -6.91
C GLU A 247 -20.14 2.25 -7.00
N LYS A 248 -21.24 2.03 -6.28
CA LYS A 248 -22.42 2.90 -6.31
C LYS A 248 -23.03 3.02 -4.92
N VAL A 249 -23.40 4.25 -4.60
CA VAL A 249 -24.10 4.61 -3.37
C VAL A 249 -25.52 4.05 -3.43
N ASP A 250 -25.87 3.18 -2.49
CA ASP A 250 -27.24 2.74 -2.29
C ASP A 250 -27.87 3.50 -1.14
N ILE A 251 -28.68 4.50 -1.48
CA ILE A 251 -29.40 5.30 -0.49
C ILE A 251 -30.42 4.47 0.30
N ASN A 252 -30.84 3.30 -0.18
CA ASN A 252 -31.77 2.43 0.53
C ASN A 252 -31.04 1.44 1.45
N HIS A 253 -29.71 1.46 1.48
CA HIS A 253 -28.94 0.59 2.35
C HIS A 253 -29.31 0.85 3.83
N PRO A 254 -29.56 -0.19 4.65
CA PRO A 254 -29.98 -0.02 6.03
C PRO A 254 -29.06 0.89 6.85
N SER A 255 -27.73 0.71 6.74
CA SER A 255 -26.76 1.55 7.45
C SER A 255 -26.79 3.01 7.02
N TYR A 256 -27.04 3.30 5.73
CA TYR A 256 -27.16 4.66 5.23
C TYR A 256 -28.42 5.34 5.80
N GLN A 257 -29.54 4.62 5.82
CA GLN A 257 -30.80 5.12 6.38
C GLN A 257 -30.68 5.39 7.87
N VAL A 258 -30.05 4.48 8.63
CA VAL A 258 -29.86 4.64 10.08
C VAL A 258 -28.88 5.78 10.40
N PHE A 259 -27.79 5.90 9.65
CA PHE A 259 -26.88 7.05 9.77
C PHE A 259 -27.60 8.37 9.50
N LEU A 260 -28.32 8.47 8.38
CA LEU A 260 -29.07 9.69 8.06
C LEU A 260 -30.19 9.99 9.05
N GLN A 261 -30.86 8.96 9.58
CA GLN A 261 -31.80 9.13 10.66
C GLN A 261 -31.12 9.82 11.85
N GLY A 262 -29.94 9.35 12.25
CA GLY A 262 -29.14 9.95 13.31
C GLY A 262 -28.79 11.40 13.01
N TYR A 263 -28.27 11.66 11.82
CA TYR A 263 -27.93 13.01 11.37
C TYR A 263 -29.13 13.98 11.43
N THR A 264 -30.30 13.52 10.96
CA THR A 264 -31.51 14.36 10.87
C THR A 264 -32.18 14.66 12.21
N ILE A 265 -31.81 13.95 13.28
CA ILE A 265 -32.23 14.31 14.64
C ILE A 265 -31.63 15.66 15.07
N GLU A 266 -30.40 15.94 14.63
CA GLU A 266 -29.63 17.09 15.11
C GLU A 266 -29.68 18.29 14.15
N THR A 267 -29.84 18.05 12.84
CA THR A 267 -29.94 19.13 11.84
C THR A 267 -30.69 18.72 10.59
N SER A 268 -31.17 19.68 9.80
CA SER A 268 -31.80 19.43 8.51
C SER A 268 -30.79 19.44 7.36
N ILE A 269 -31.03 18.58 6.36
CA ILE A 269 -30.49 18.69 5.00
C ILE A 269 -31.59 19.32 4.13
N LEU A 270 -31.27 20.38 3.40
CA LEU A 270 -32.23 21.03 2.51
C LEU A 270 -32.83 20.01 1.52
N ASN A 271 -34.17 20.02 1.35
CA ASN A 271 -34.92 19.17 0.41
C ASN A 271 -34.51 19.31 -1.08
N CYS A 272 -33.59 20.22 -1.43
CA CYS A 272 -33.08 20.34 -2.80
C CYS A 272 -32.39 19.05 -3.28
N TYR A 273 -31.81 18.26 -2.37
CA TYR A 273 -31.24 16.96 -2.69
C TYR A 273 -32.34 15.93 -3.02
N LYS A 274 -33.50 15.94 -2.34
CA LYS A 274 -34.61 15.02 -2.63
C LYS A 274 -35.23 15.21 -4.03
N LYS A 275 -35.26 16.44 -4.55
CA LYS A 275 -35.85 16.72 -5.88
C LYS A 275 -34.91 16.44 -7.07
N ARG A 276 -33.60 16.34 -6.82
CA ARG A 276 -32.57 15.92 -7.79
C ARG A 276 -31.99 14.52 -7.47
N ALA A 277 -32.51 13.84 -6.44
CA ALA A 277 -32.11 12.50 -6.00
C ALA A 277 -32.59 11.39 -6.94
N GLU A 278 -33.41 11.71 -7.94
CA GLU A 278 -33.88 10.69 -8.88
C GLU A 278 -32.84 10.27 -9.92
N ASN A 279 -31.75 11.02 -10.17
CA ASN A 279 -30.60 10.51 -10.91
C ASN A 279 -29.35 11.41 -10.73
N LEU A 280 -28.20 10.78 -10.52
CA LEU A 280 -26.83 11.32 -10.60
C LEU A 280 -26.31 12.31 -9.53
N SER A 281 -27.09 13.18 -8.86
CA SER A 281 -26.49 14.33 -8.14
C SER A 281 -25.74 14.03 -6.82
N VAL A 282 -26.20 13.11 -5.97
CA VAL A 282 -25.47 12.72 -4.74
C VAL A 282 -24.28 11.83 -5.07
N CYS A 283 -24.45 10.90 -6.01
CA CYS A 283 -23.33 10.11 -6.52
C CYS A 283 -22.26 10.99 -7.18
N PHE A 284 -22.61 12.01 -7.97
CA PHE A 284 -21.66 12.98 -8.52
C PHE A 284 -21.04 13.88 -7.44
N PHE A 285 -21.78 14.20 -6.38
CA PHE A 285 -21.26 14.99 -5.27
C PHE A 285 -20.25 14.21 -4.45
N MET A 286 -20.55 12.94 -4.18
CA MET A 286 -19.63 11.97 -3.61
C MET A 286 -18.44 11.76 -4.54
N TYR A 287 -18.67 11.46 -5.83
CA TYR A 287 -17.61 11.27 -6.82
C TYR A 287 -16.77 12.52 -7.04
N GLY A 288 -17.34 13.73 -6.92
CA GLY A 288 -16.66 14.99 -7.12
C GLY A 288 -15.83 15.41 -5.91
N CYS A 289 -16.35 15.25 -4.69
CA CYS A 289 -15.58 15.50 -3.46
C CYS A 289 -14.52 14.42 -3.24
N ILE A 290 -14.87 13.15 -3.50
CA ILE A 290 -13.94 12.03 -3.49
C ILE A 290 -12.96 12.16 -4.65
N ALA A 291 -13.33 12.61 -5.86
CA ALA A 291 -12.35 12.84 -6.93
C ALA A 291 -11.45 14.03 -6.62
N ILE A 292 -11.94 15.11 -6.00
CA ILE A 292 -11.08 16.20 -5.52
C ILE A 292 -10.14 15.66 -4.44
N PHE A 293 -10.63 14.88 -3.47
CA PHE A 293 -9.81 14.27 -2.44
C PHE A 293 -8.83 13.25 -3.03
N ILE A 294 -9.26 12.25 -3.79
CA ILE A 294 -8.42 11.33 -4.55
C ILE A 294 -7.42 12.10 -5.41
N ILE A 295 -7.79 13.17 -6.12
CA ILE A 295 -6.82 13.92 -6.92
C ILE A 295 -5.84 14.68 -6.00
N VAL A 296 -6.28 15.28 -4.89
CA VAL A 296 -5.41 15.97 -3.91
C VAL A 296 -4.51 14.99 -3.15
N THR A 297 -5.03 13.81 -2.81
CA THR A 297 -4.44 12.78 -1.94
C THR A 297 -3.63 11.80 -2.78
N ILE A 298 -4.09 11.36 -3.96
CA ILE A 298 -3.32 10.58 -4.95
C ILE A 298 -2.31 11.43 -5.70
N LEU A 299 -2.61 12.67 -6.13
CA LEU A 299 -1.56 13.53 -6.70
C LEU A 299 -0.63 14.11 -5.63
N GLY A 300 -1.13 14.36 -4.42
CA GLY A 300 -0.31 14.65 -3.24
C GLY A 300 0.60 13.48 -2.85
N TRP A 301 0.11 12.24 -2.98
CA TRP A 301 0.92 11.01 -2.93
C TRP A 301 1.91 10.92 -4.09
N ARG A 302 1.50 11.24 -5.33
CA ARG A 302 2.41 11.33 -6.49
C ARG A 302 3.48 12.41 -6.30
N LYS A 303 3.31 13.34 -5.36
CA LYS A 303 4.32 14.33 -4.97
C LYS A 303 5.23 13.85 -3.82
N ASN A 304 4.82 12.81 -3.06
CA ASN A 304 5.58 12.26 -1.92
C ASN A 304 6.20 10.88 -2.16
N MET A 305 6.09 10.33 -3.36
CA MET A 305 7.23 9.80 -4.09
C MET A 305 6.94 10.22 -5.51
N SER A 306 7.80 11.00 -6.16
CA SER A 306 7.66 11.06 -7.61
C SER A 306 7.78 9.61 -8.07
N ASN A 307 6.71 9.09 -8.66
CA ASN A 307 6.75 7.77 -9.27
C ASN A 307 7.96 7.72 -10.24
N ASP A 308 8.34 8.88 -10.80
CA ASP A 308 9.59 9.10 -11.50
C ASP A 308 10.87 8.80 -10.70
N PHE A 309 11.01 9.18 -9.43
CA PHE A 309 12.23 8.89 -8.64
C PHE A 309 12.29 7.42 -8.20
N PHE A 310 11.17 6.84 -7.78
CA PHE A 310 11.08 5.40 -7.49
C PHE A 310 11.34 4.59 -8.76
N LEU A 311 10.62 4.88 -9.86
CA LEU A 311 10.84 4.22 -11.15
C LEU A 311 12.22 4.52 -11.71
N LYS A 312 12.83 5.68 -11.44
CA LYS A 312 14.23 5.97 -11.81
C LYS A 312 15.20 5.08 -11.02
N LYS A 313 14.99 4.87 -9.73
CA LYS A 313 15.77 3.89 -8.94
C LYS A 313 15.59 2.47 -9.48
N VAL A 314 14.36 2.07 -9.81
CA VAL A 314 14.08 0.76 -10.41
C VAL A 314 14.75 0.62 -11.78
N LYS A 315 14.62 1.62 -12.65
CA LYS A 315 15.28 1.64 -13.97
C LYS A 315 16.81 1.61 -13.84
N LEU A 316 17.35 2.37 -12.89
CA LEU A 316 18.79 2.38 -12.62
C LEU A 316 19.28 1.04 -12.08
N LEU A 317 18.49 0.38 -11.22
CA LEU A 317 18.77 -0.97 -10.74
C LEU A 317 18.79 -1.99 -11.88
N VAL A 318 17.80 -1.92 -12.79
CA VAL A 318 17.76 -2.76 -14.00
C VAL A 318 18.94 -2.46 -14.93
N GLN A 319 19.32 -1.19 -15.08
CA GLN A 319 20.49 -0.78 -15.87
C GLN A 319 21.80 -1.32 -15.25
N MET A 320 22.00 -1.13 -13.94
CA MET A 320 23.17 -1.66 -13.22
C MET A 320 23.27 -3.18 -13.33
N HIS A 321 22.13 -3.89 -13.35
CA HIS A 321 22.11 -5.32 -13.64
C HIS A 321 22.60 -5.62 -15.07
N SER A 322 22.05 -4.92 -16.08
CA SER A 322 22.47 -5.12 -17.48
C SER A 322 23.93 -4.75 -17.75
N GLU A 323 24.52 -3.86 -16.94
CA GLU A 323 25.92 -3.45 -17.01
C GLU A 323 26.85 -4.32 -16.14
N GLY A 324 26.34 -5.36 -15.47
CA GLY A 324 27.13 -6.26 -14.61
C GLY A 324 27.56 -5.67 -13.25
N LEU A 325 27.14 -4.43 -12.94
CA LEU A 325 27.58 -3.66 -11.78
C LEU A 325 27.07 -4.21 -10.43
N LEU A 326 26.06 -5.08 -10.44
CA LEU A 326 25.52 -5.73 -9.24
C LEU A 326 26.25 -7.04 -8.89
N GLY A 327 27.21 -7.48 -9.72
CA GLY A 327 27.85 -8.78 -9.62
C GLY A 327 26.88 -9.94 -9.85
N GLY A 328 27.38 -11.18 -9.80
CA GLY A 328 26.53 -12.36 -10.01
C GLY A 328 25.94 -12.49 -11.41
N GLU A 329 26.69 -12.05 -12.43
CA GLU A 329 26.35 -12.14 -13.86
C GLU A 329 25.99 -13.56 -14.31
N VAL A 330 26.36 -14.58 -13.52
CA VAL A 330 26.07 -15.98 -13.78
C VAL A 330 24.91 -16.42 -12.87
N MET A 331 23.76 -16.62 -13.48
CA MET A 331 22.62 -17.28 -12.88
C MET A 331 22.92 -18.77 -12.65
N PRO A 332 22.34 -19.40 -11.61
CA PRO A 332 22.59 -20.81 -11.34
C PRO A 332 22.32 -21.72 -12.54
N GLU A 333 21.30 -21.39 -13.33
CA GLU A 333 20.87 -22.11 -14.54
C GLU A 333 21.79 -21.92 -15.75
N ASP A 334 22.67 -20.91 -15.78
CA ASP A 334 23.57 -20.64 -16.93
C ASP A 334 24.54 -21.78 -17.22
N VAL A 335 24.81 -22.62 -16.22
CA VAL A 335 25.64 -23.83 -16.39
C VAL A 335 25.05 -24.83 -17.40
N LEU A 336 23.77 -24.69 -17.75
CA LEU A 336 23.10 -25.51 -18.77
C LEU A 336 23.41 -25.05 -20.21
N ILE A 337 23.81 -23.79 -20.40
CA ILE A 337 24.03 -23.21 -21.73
C ILE A 337 25.16 -23.95 -22.44
N GLY A 338 24.87 -24.45 -23.64
CA GLY A 338 25.82 -25.23 -24.45
C GLY A 338 26.03 -26.67 -23.98
N ILE A 339 25.37 -27.10 -22.89
CA ILE A 339 25.40 -28.47 -22.37
C ILE A 339 24.09 -29.20 -22.68
N VAL A 340 22.96 -28.62 -22.29
CA VAL A 340 21.64 -29.22 -22.50
C VAL A 340 21.08 -28.73 -23.85
N PRO A 341 20.65 -29.62 -24.76
CA PRO A 341 20.00 -29.24 -26.01
C PRO A 341 18.67 -28.51 -25.78
N THR A 342 18.36 -27.54 -26.64
CA THR A 342 17.15 -26.69 -26.52
C THR A 342 15.84 -27.48 -26.38
N HIS A 343 15.72 -28.64 -27.03
CA HIS A 343 14.53 -29.48 -26.94
C HIS A 343 14.35 -30.19 -25.59
N ASP A 344 15.44 -30.39 -24.84
CA ASP A 344 15.43 -31.02 -23.52
C ASP A 344 15.31 -30.01 -22.38
N LEU A 345 15.70 -28.76 -22.62
CA LEU A 345 15.73 -27.70 -21.61
C LEU A 345 14.40 -27.56 -20.82
N PRO A 346 13.21 -27.52 -21.44
CA PRO A 346 11.95 -27.42 -20.71
C PRO A 346 11.80 -28.49 -19.60
N ASN A 347 12.20 -29.74 -19.89
CA ASN A 347 12.10 -30.85 -18.94
C ASN A 347 13.17 -30.74 -17.85
N VAL A 348 14.42 -30.47 -18.23
CA VAL A 348 15.54 -30.31 -17.28
C VAL A 348 15.30 -29.15 -16.33
N LEU A 349 14.87 -28.00 -16.85
CA LEU A 349 14.54 -26.81 -16.06
C LEU A 349 13.41 -27.10 -15.08
N THR A 350 12.32 -27.72 -15.53
CA THR A 350 11.16 -28.02 -14.69
C THR A 350 11.51 -28.99 -13.56
N LEU A 351 12.26 -30.05 -13.88
CA LEU A 351 12.68 -31.04 -12.89
C LEU A 351 13.76 -30.53 -11.94
N GLY A 352 14.65 -29.65 -12.40
CA GLY A 352 15.59 -28.95 -11.52
C GLY A 352 14.87 -28.00 -10.56
N MET A 353 13.97 -27.16 -11.10
CA MET A 353 13.27 -26.13 -10.34
C MET A 353 12.41 -26.67 -9.20
N LEU A 354 11.78 -27.85 -9.37
CA LEU A 354 10.98 -28.43 -8.29
C LEU A 354 11.82 -28.77 -7.04
N LEU A 355 13.13 -28.98 -7.17
CA LEU A 355 14.04 -29.18 -6.04
C LEU A 355 14.87 -27.93 -5.68
N ASN A 356 14.63 -26.80 -6.34
CA ASN A 356 15.34 -25.53 -6.14
C ASN A 356 14.76 -24.70 -4.96
N TYR A 357 14.43 -25.37 -3.84
CA TYR A 357 13.87 -24.77 -2.63
C TYR A 357 14.68 -25.16 -1.40
N GLN A 358 14.98 -24.17 -0.53
CA GLN A 358 15.74 -24.36 0.73
C GLN A 358 17.11 -25.06 0.56
N ARG A 359 17.82 -24.77 -0.53
CA ARG A 359 19.17 -25.29 -0.78
C ARG A 359 20.02 -24.29 -1.55
N ASP A 360 21.30 -24.62 -1.68
CA ASP A 360 22.23 -23.94 -2.58
C ASP A 360 21.86 -24.26 -4.04
N SER A 361 21.43 -23.23 -4.77
CA SER A 361 20.96 -23.34 -6.16
C SER A 361 22.12 -23.65 -7.12
N TYR A 362 23.27 -22.99 -6.97
CA TYR A 362 24.44 -23.24 -7.82
C TYR A 362 24.90 -24.69 -7.74
N LYS A 363 24.95 -25.26 -6.52
CA LYS A 363 25.30 -26.68 -6.34
C LYS A 363 24.28 -27.62 -6.96
N LEU A 364 22.98 -27.29 -6.93
CA LEU A 364 21.95 -28.09 -7.59
C LEU A 364 22.19 -28.14 -9.10
N TRP A 365 22.35 -27.00 -9.75
CA TRP A 365 22.48 -26.95 -11.20
C TRP A 365 23.81 -27.53 -11.69
N GLN A 366 24.91 -27.36 -10.92
CA GLN A 366 26.16 -28.09 -11.16
C GLN A 366 25.97 -29.62 -11.07
N SER A 367 25.21 -30.08 -10.08
CA SER A 367 24.88 -31.52 -9.93
C SER A 367 24.04 -32.03 -11.11
N ILE A 368 23.11 -31.22 -11.60
CA ILE A 368 22.29 -31.52 -12.79
C ILE A 368 23.17 -31.65 -14.04
N VAL A 369 24.08 -30.71 -14.27
CA VAL A 369 25.03 -30.75 -15.40
C VAL A 369 25.91 -31.98 -15.33
N GLN A 370 26.46 -32.27 -14.14
CA GLN A 370 27.27 -33.47 -13.95
C GLN A 370 26.49 -34.74 -14.28
N ALA A 371 25.25 -34.84 -13.79
CA ALA A 371 24.37 -35.98 -14.06
C ALA A 371 23.99 -36.10 -15.55
N TYR A 372 23.78 -34.97 -16.22
CA TYR A 372 23.40 -34.93 -17.63
C TYR A 372 24.54 -35.38 -18.56
N LEU A 373 25.80 -35.10 -18.19
CA LEU A 373 26.99 -35.42 -19.00
C LEU A 373 27.52 -36.85 -18.81
N ASP A 374 27.34 -37.45 -17.62
CA ASP A 374 27.97 -38.73 -17.25
C ASP A 374 27.13 -39.94 -17.71
N GLU A 375 25.81 -39.79 -17.88
CA GLU A 375 24.94 -40.86 -18.39
C GLU A 375 24.80 -40.80 -19.92
N GLY A 376 25.15 -41.90 -20.62
CA GLY A 376 25.01 -42.02 -22.09
C GLY A 376 23.60 -41.81 -22.66
N SER A 377 22.59 -41.60 -21.81
CA SER A 377 21.35 -40.89 -22.09
C SER A 377 20.74 -40.44 -20.75
N PRO A 378 20.42 -39.15 -20.54
CA PRO A 378 20.02 -38.60 -19.24
C PRO A 378 18.53 -38.88 -18.97
N TRP A 379 18.17 -40.16 -18.95
CA TRP A 379 16.81 -40.68 -18.97
C TRP A 379 15.93 -40.17 -17.81
N PHE A 380 16.54 -39.80 -16.69
CA PHE A 380 15.85 -39.29 -15.50
C PHE A 380 15.40 -37.83 -15.66
N PHE A 381 15.70 -37.18 -16.79
CA PHE A 381 15.06 -35.94 -17.24
C PHE A 381 13.95 -36.18 -18.28
N HIS A 382 13.77 -37.39 -18.80
CA HIS A 382 12.70 -37.71 -19.74
C HIS A 382 11.40 -38.05 -18.98
N ILE A 383 10.40 -37.17 -19.10
CA ILE A 383 9.15 -37.25 -18.34
C ILE A 383 8.45 -38.61 -18.46
N ASN A 384 8.34 -39.15 -19.67
CA ASN A 384 7.71 -40.44 -19.93
C ASN A 384 8.47 -41.63 -19.34
N THR A 385 9.80 -41.55 -19.28
CA THR A 385 10.64 -42.61 -18.69
C THR A 385 10.54 -42.56 -17.17
N VAL A 386 10.68 -41.36 -16.59
CA VAL A 386 10.59 -41.12 -15.14
C VAL A 386 9.23 -41.54 -14.58
N SER A 387 8.13 -41.23 -15.27
CA SER A 387 6.79 -41.60 -14.78
C SER A 387 6.59 -43.11 -14.64
N LYS A 388 7.34 -43.91 -15.42
CA LYS A 388 7.23 -45.38 -15.47
C LYS A 388 8.36 -46.12 -14.76
N CYS A 389 9.50 -45.47 -14.49
CA CYS A 389 10.69 -46.11 -13.91
C CYS A 389 10.47 -46.65 -12.49
N ASN A 390 11.37 -47.52 -12.03
CA ASN A 390 11.39 -47.94 -10.63
C ASN A 390 11.85 -46.79 -9.73
N LEU A 391 11.18 -46.58 -8.59
CA LEU A 391 11.51 -45.48 -7.67
C LEU A 391 12.89 -45.63 -7.03
N ASP A 392 13.34 -46.87 -6.79
CA ASP A 392 14.65 -47.15 -6.20
C ASP A 392 15.78 -46.85 -7.20
N GLU A 393 15.58 -47.14 -8.48
CA GLU A 393 16.52 -46.79 -9.56
C GLU A 393 16.65 -45.27 -9.68
N LEU A 394 15.51 -44.55 -9.72
CA LEU A 394 15.50 -43.08 -9.75
C LEU A 394 16.16 -42.49 -8.50
N ARG A 395 15.91 -43.07 -7.32
CA ARG A 395 16.56 -42.65 -6.07
C ARG A 395 18.07 -42.77 -6.15
N ASN A 396 18.56 -43.93 -6.59
CA ASN A 396 19.99 -44.20 -6.64
C ASN A 396 20.72 -43.18 -7.52
N VAL A 397 20.18 -42.89 -8.71
CA VAL A 397 20.74 -41.90 -9.64
C VAL A 397 20.70 -40.49 -9.05
N LEU A 398 19.52 -40.02 -8.61
CA LEU A 398 19.39 -38.66 -8.10
C LEU A 398 20.24 -38.40 -6.85
N VAL A 399 20.40 -39.38 -5.97
CA VAL A 399 21.24 -39.27 -4.77
C VAL A 399 22.73 -39.36 -5.14
N HIS A 400 23.11 -40.23 -6.08
CA HIS A 400 24.49 -40.38 -6.53
C HIS A 400 25.08 -39.04 -7.00
N TYR A 401 24.36 -38.34 -7.89
CA TYR A 401 24.77 -37.02 -8.37
C TYR A 401 24.43 -35.88 -7.42
N ARG A 402 23.85 -36.14 -6.24
CA ARG A 402 23.41 -35.11 -5.27
C ARG A 402 22.36 -34.12 -5.79
N VAL A 403 21.64 -34.50 -6.84
CA VAL A 403 20.41 -33.81 -7.27
C VAL A 403 19.35 -33.95 -6.16
N ALA A 404 19.20 -35.14 -5.57
CA ALA A 404 18.37 -35.38 -4.39
C ALA A 404 19.20 -35.35 -3.08
N LEU A 405 18.89 -34.40 -2.18
CA LEU A 405 19.45 -34.35 -0.83
C LEU A 405 18.62 -35.13 0.20
N GLN A 406 17.33 -35.38 -0.09
CA GLN A 406 16.46 -36.22 0.73
C GLN A 406 16.15 -37.51 -0.05
N PRO A 407 16.82 -38.64 0.28
CA PRO A 407 16.78 -39.86 -0.53
C PRO A 407 15.39 -40.44 -0.78
N ASN A 408 14.43 -40.23 0.12
CA ASN A 408 13.07 -40.75 -0.07
C ASN A 408 12.16 -39.69 -0.70
N ARG A 409 12.11 -38.50 -0.09
CA ARG A 409 11.16 -37.45 -0.47
C ARG A 409 11.43 -36.85 -1.85
N HIS A 410 12.68 -36.57 -2.20
CA HIS A 410 12.99 -35.88 -3.46
C HIS A 410 12.68 -36.77 -4.69
N PRO A 411 13.09 -38.05 -4.74
CA PRO A 411 12.71 -38.93 -5.85
C PRO A 411 11.20 -39.14 -5.98
N GLU A 412 10.45 -39.22 -4.87
CA GLU A 412 8.99 -39.28 -4.89
C GLU A 412 8.36 -38.04 -5.53
N ILE A 413 8.84 -36.84 -5.17
CA ILE A 413 8.36 -35.57 -5.73
C ILE A 413 8.74 -35.48 -7.22
N TRP A 414 9.98 -35.83 -7.58
CA TRP A 414 10.46 -35.85 -8.96
C TRP A 414 9.59 -36.74 -9.85
N LYS A 415 9.35 -37.98 -9.41
CA LYS A 415 8.47 -38.92 -10.11
C LYS A 415 7.03 -38.43 -10.18
N ARG A 416 6.49 -37.88 -9.10
CA ARG A 416 5.11 -37.38 -9.05
C ARG A 416 4.87 -36.24 -10.04
N VAL A 417 5.78 -35.27 -10.11
CA VAL A 417 5.72 -34.17 -11.08
C VAL A 417 5.79 -34.70 -12.51
N ALA A 418 6.72 -35.63 -12.79
CA ALA A 418 6.81 -36.25 -14.10
C ALA A 418 5.51 -36.99 -14.48
N THR A 419 4.92 -37.77 -13.57
CA THR A 419 3.62 -38.41 -13.79
C THR A 419 2.52 -37.38 -14.07
N GLY A 420 2.44 -36.30 -13.30
CA GLY A 420 1.49 -35.21 -13.55
C GLY A 420 1.63 -34.62 -14.95
N LEU A 421 2.86 -34.37 -15.40
CA LEU A 421 3.12 -33.84 -16.74
C LEU A 421 2.61 -34.76 -17.86
N THR A 422 2.68 -36.09 -17.68
CA THR A 422 2.14 -37.04 -18.69
C THR A 422 0.63 -36.92 -18.94
N HIS A 423 -0.12 -36.33 -18.02
CA HIS A 423 -1.57 -36.15 -18.19
C HIS A 423 -1.95 -34.95 -19.08
N SER A 424 -0.98 -34.13 -19.49
CA SER A 424 -1.26 -32.81 -20.07
C SER A 424 -1.31 -32.79 -21.61
N SER A 425 -0.65 -33.73 -22.28
CA SER A 425 -0.67 -33.86 -23.74
C SER A 425 -0.36 -35.31 -24.17
N SER A 426 -0.52 -35.62 -25.46
CA SER A 426 -0.08 -36.89 -26.04
C SER A 426 1.43 -37.10 -25.98
N ASN A 427 2.21 -36.01 -25.99
CA ASN A 427 3.67 -36.06 -25.87
C ASN A 427 4.10 -36.30 -24.41
N GLY A 428 3.28 -35.88 -23.46
CA GLY A 428 3.48 -36.14 -22.03
C GLY A 428 4.72 -35.46 -21.46
N ASP A 429 5.02 -34.24 -21.91
CA ASP A 429 6.18 -33.43 -21.53
C ASP A 429 5.76 -32.03 -21.05
N VAL A 430 6.75 -31.20 -20.70
CA VAL A 430 6.51 -29.83 -20.22
C VAL A 430 5.91 -28.95 -21.30
N MET A 431 6.38 -29.05 -22.55
CA MET A 431 5.85 -28.27 -23.66
C MET A 431 4.37 -28.59 -23.90
N GLY A 432 3.99 -29.87 -23.84
CA GLY A 432 2.60 -30.28 -23.92
C GLY A 432 1.69 -29.66 -22.87
N LEU A 433 2.15 -29.53 -21.61
CA LEU A 433 1.41 -28.79 -20.59
C LEU A 433 1.23 -27.32 -20.97
N ILE A 434 2.30 -26.67 -21.44
CA ILE A 434 2.29 -25.24 -21.79
C ILE A 434 1.41 -24.97 -23.02
N GLU A 435 1.45 -25.85 -24.03
CA GLU A 435 0.58 -25.82 -25.20
C GLU A 435 -0.88 -26.05 -24.83
N SER A 436 -1.17 -26.94 -23.87
CA SER A 436 -2.55 -27.24 -23.43
C SER A 436 -3.26 -26.02 -22.84
N VAL A 437 -2.48 -25.07 -22.29
CA VAL A 437 -2.97 -23.79 -21.76
C VAL A 437 -2.73 -22.63 -22.73
N GLN A 438 -2.34 -22.92 -23.96
CA GLN A 438 -2.11 -21.93 -25.02
C GLN A 438 -1.15 -20.80 -24.58
N PHE A 439 -0.11 -21.15 -23.81
CA PHE A 439 0.88 -20.20 -23.26
C PHE A 439 0.28 -19.14 -22.32
N ASP A 440 -0.90 -19.36 -21.76
CA ASP A 440 -1.58 -18.46 -20.81
C ASP A 440 -1.28 -18.85 -19.35
N ILE A 441 -0.65 -17.93 -18.62
CA ILE A 441 -0.25 -18.15 -17.21
C ILE A 441 -1.46 -18.27 -16.29
N SER A 442 -2.58 -17.59 -16.56
CA SER A 442 -3.79 -17.67 -15.74
C SER A 442 -4.36 -19.09 -15.76
N LEU A 443 -4.42 -19.70 -16.94
CA LEU A 443 -4.85 -21.08 -17.13
C LEU A 443 -3.86 -22.07 -16.47
N LEU A 444 -2.56 -21.84 -16.65
CA LEU A 444 -1.51 -22.66 -16.04
C LEU A 444 -1.56 -22.61 -14.51
N LYS A 445 -1.76 -21.42 -13.94
CA LYS A 445 -1.92 -21.19 -12.50
C LYS A 445 -3.15 -21.90 -11.96
N ASN A 446 -4.26 -21.89 -12.69
CA ASN A 446 -5.45 -22.63 -12.32
C ASN A 446 -5.17 -24.15 -12.27
N ILE A 447 -4.44 -24.69 -13.24
CA ILE A 447 -4.05 -26.11 -13.24
C ILE A 447 -3.11 -26.42 -12.07
N MET A 448 -1.97 -25.75 -12.00
CA MET A 448 -0.89 -26.14 -11.10
C MET A 448 -1.13 -25.71 -9.64
N GLN A 449 -1.93 -24.68 -9.38
CA GLN A 449 -2.16 -24.18 -8.03
C GLN A 449 -3.57 -24.47 -7.48
N LYS A 450 -4.50 -24.91 -8.34
CA LYS A 450 -5.88 -25.24 -7.91
C LYS A 450 -6.28 -26.66 -8.30
N THR A 451 -6.57 -26.94 -9.56
CA THR A 451 -7.27 -28.17 -9.97
C THR A 451 -6.40 -29.43 -9.89
N ARG A 452 -5.10 -29.32 -10.19
CA ARG A 452 -4.14 -30.44 -10.21
C ARG A 452 -2.95 -30.20 -9.29
N LYS A 453 -3.12 -29.38 -8.25
CA LYS A 453 -2.04 -28.96 -7.33
C LYS A 453 -1.23 -30.12 -6.73
N SER A 454 -1.91 -31.22 -6.37
CA SER A 454 -1.28 -32.41 -5.78
C SER A 454 -0.28 -33.10 -6.72
N GLU A 455 -0.41 -32.90 -8.03
CA GLU A 455 0.50 -33.44 -9.05
C GLU A 455 1.79 -32.63 -9.16
N PHE A 456 1.81 -31.39 -8.65
CA PHE A 456 2.95 -30.46 -8.78
C PHE A 456 3.53 -30.04 -7.40
N PRO A 457 3.93 -30.99 -6.53
CA PRO A 457 4.57 -30.65 -5.26
C PRO A 457 5.84 -29.82 -5.49
N TYR A 458 6.07 -28.84 -4.61
CA TYR A 458 7.16 -27.84 -4.65
C TYR A 458 7.11 -26.86 -5.83
N LEU A 459 6.78 -27.33 -7.03
CA LEU A 459 6.67 -26.49 -8.23
C LEU A 459 5.46 -25.55 -8.19
N SER A 460 4.32 -25.99 -7.63
CA SER A 460 3.09 -25.19 -7.53
C SER A 460 3.10 -24.06 -6.49
N GLY A 461 4.15 -23.97 -5.67
CA GLY A 461 4.25 -22.93 -4.64
C GLY A 461 4.42 -21.53 -5.26
N PRO A 462 3.91 -20.47 -4.62
CA PRO A 462 3.94 -19.11 -5.20
C PRO A 462 5.35 -18.61 -5.49
N LYS A 463 6.38 -19.06 -4.74
CA LYS A 463 7.78 -18.70 -5.03
C LYS A 463 8.30 -19.44 -6.28
N ILE A 464 8.34 -20.77 -6.21
CA ILE A 464 8.98 -21.61 -7.24
C ILE A 464 8.21 -21.54 -8.55
N PHE A 465 6.88 -21.43 -8.53
CA PHE A 465 6.07 -21.29 -9.74
C PHE A 465 6.46 -20.05 -10.55
N ASN A 466 6.54 -18.87 -9.92
CA ASN A 466 6.91 -17.65 -10.63
C ASN A 466 8.36 -17.68 -11.13
N TYR A 467 9.29 -18.22 -10.33
CA TYR A 467 10.68 -18.35 -10.77
C TYR A 467 10.82 -19.37 -11.91
N TRP A 468 10.05 -20.46 -11.89
CA TRP A 468 10.01 -21.41 -12.99
C TRP A 468 9.51 -20.76 -14.28
N LEU A 469 8.44 -19.95 -14.25
CA LEU A 469 7.97 -19.21 -15.44
C LEU A 469 9.05 -18.29 -16.03
N TYR A 470 9.80 -17.60 -15.17
CA TYR A 470 10.92 -16.75 -15.57
C TYR A 470 12.06 -17.54 -16.22
N VAL A 471 12.46 -18.66 -15.61
CA VAL A 471 13.52 -19.52 -16.14
C VAL A 471 13.10 -20.15 -17.47
N MET A 472 11.84 -20.55 -17.61
CA MET A 472 11.32 -21.03 -18.89
C MET A 472 11.40 -19.93 -19.96
N GLU A 473 11.00 -18.70 -19.67
CA GLU A 473 11.12 -17.57 -20.61
C GLU A 473 12.59 -17.23 -20.94
N SER A 474 13.49 -17.30 -19.96
CA SER A 474 14.87 -16.81 -20.11
C SER A 474 15.77 -17.78 -20.88
N TYR A 475 15.51 -19.09 -20.78
CA TYR A 475 16.38 -20.13 -21.32
C TYR A 475 15.74 -20.94 -22.46
N THR A 476 14.46 -20.73 -22.75
CA THR A 476 13.75 -21.42 -23.83
C THR A 476 13.08 -20.41 -24.76
N GLU A 477 12.45 -20.87 -25.84
CA GLU A 477 11.75 -20.01 -26.82
C GLU A 477 10.29 -19.70 -26.42
N ILE A 478 9.96 -19.81 -25.13
CA ILE A 478 8.58 -19.68 -24.64
C ILE A 478 8.23 -18.20 -24.39
N GLU A 479 7.17 -17.75 -25.05
CA GLU A 479 6.56 -16.45 -24.82
C GLU A 479 5.19 -16.59 -24.13
N TRP A 480 5.02 -15.93 -22.98
CA TRP A 480 3.79 -16.01 -22.20
C TRP A 480 2.76 -14.95 -22.61
N LYS A 481 1.49 -15.35 -22.82
CA LYS A 481 0.40 -14.41 -23.17
C LYS A 481 -0.03 -13.49 -22.03
N SER A 482 0.10 -13.96 -20.78
CA SER A 482 -0.26 -13.22 -19.57
C SER A 482 0.98 -13.00 -18.69
N ARG A 483 2.08 -12.58 -19.33
CA ARG A 483 3.40 -12.39 -18.71
C ARG A 483 3.34 -11.46 -17.49
N GLU A 484 2.41 -10.51 -17.47
CA GLU A 484 2.16 -9.61 -16.34
C GLU A 484 1.78 -10.33 -15.03
N LEU A 485 1.37 -11.59 -15.11
CA LEU A 485 1.07 -12.42 -13.93
C LEU A 485 2.33 -13.04 -13.29
N ILE A 486 3.50 -12.92 -13.92
CA ILE A 486 4.77 -13.34 -13.31
C ILE A 486 5.20 -12.24 -12.34
N THR A 487 4.99 -12.50 -11.05
CA THR A 487 5.29 -11.55 -9.98
C THR A 487 6.67 -11.80 -9.37
N VAL A 488 7.20 -10.84 -8.60
CA VAL A 488 8.43 -11.05 -7.83
C VAL A 488 8.25 -12.21 -6.84
N ALA A 489 9.26 -13.06 -6.71
CA ALA A 489 9.29 -14.14 -5.71
C ALA A 489 9.83 -13.62 -4.36
N PRO A 490 8.99 -13.30 -3.35
CA PRO A 490 9.41 -12.54 -2.17
C PRO A 490 10.13 -13.44 -1.16
N ASP A 491 11.44 -13.59 -1.34
CA ASP A 491 12.32 -14.21 -0.35
C ASP A 491 13.07 -13.16 0.46
N THR A 492 13.92 -13.60 1.39
CA THR A 492 14.62 -12.69 2.31
C THR A 492 15.38 -11.56 1.60
N HIS A 493 15.95 -11.79 0.41
CA HIS A 493 16.65 -10.74 -0.33
C HIS A 493 15.68 -9.76 -0.98
N ILE A 494 14.61 -10.26 -1.58
CA ILE A 494 13.57 -9.41 -2.16
C ILE A 494 12.87 -8.58 -1.07
N LEU A 495 12.57 -9.18 0.10
CA LEU A 495 11.98 -8.46 1.24
C LEU A 495 12.90 -7.30 1.68
N LYS A 496 14.20 -7.56 1.87
CA LYS A 496 15.18 -6.52 2.25
C LYS A 496 15.31 -5.44 1.18
N ALA A 497 15.40 -5.81 -0.09
CA ALA A 497 15.48 -4.86 -1.20
C ALA A 497 14.22 -3.98 -1.31
N THR A 498 13.04 -4.57 -1.09
CA THR A 498 11.75 -3.87 -1.09
C THR A 498 11.70 -2.79 -0.01
N VAL A 499 12.15 -3.13 1.21
CA VAL A 499 12.24 -2.17 2.32
C VAL A 499 13.29 -1.10 2.04
N LYS A 500 14.47 -1.48 1.52
CA LYS A 500 15.55 -0.55 1.20
C LYS A 500 15.17 0.48 0.12
N LEU A 501 14.30 0.10 -0.82
CA LEU A 501 13.74 1.01 -1.82
C LEU A 501 12.61 1.89 -1.28
N GLY A 502 12.18 1.67 -0.03
CA GLY A 502 11.08 2.40 0.60
C GLY A 502 9.69 1.96 0.14
N LEU A 503 9.57 0.80 -0.52
CA LEU A 503 8.29 0.32 -1.04
C LEU A 503 7.41 -0.34 0.03
N CYS A 504 8.02 -0.90 1.08
CA CYS A 504 7.34 -1.48 2.23
C CYS A 504 8.06 -1.09 3.53
N SER A 505 7.36 -1.11 4.66
CA SER A 505 7.97 -0.92 5.98
C SER A 505 8.76 -2.15 6.42
N GLU A 506 9.63 -2.00 7.43
CA GLU A 506 10.42 -3.10 7.99
C GLU A 506 9.58 -4.26 8.55
N ALA A 507 8.29 -4.05 8.80
CA ALA A 507 7.38 -5.10 9.27
C ALA A 507 7.38 -6.36 8.38
N VAL A 508 7.58 -6.20 7.06
CA VAL A 508 7.58 -7.33 6.11
C VAL A 508 8.81 -8.24 6.25
N LEU A 509 9.85 -7.81 6.97
CA LEU A 509 11.07 -8.59 7.17
C LEU A 509 10.86 -9.81 8.08
N ASN A 510 9.73 -9.90 8.78
CA ASN A 510 9.35 -11.09 9.54
C ASN A 510 9.19 -12.35 8.65
N GLY A 511 9.05 -12.17 7.32
CA GLY A 511 9.01 -13.26 6.34
C GLY A 511 7.79 -14.18 6.47
N THR A 512 6.69 -13.72 7.08
CA THR A 512 5.42 -14.47 7.13
C THR A 512 4.82 -14.65 5.72
N ALA A 513 3.86 -15.56 5.58
CA ALA A 513 3.15 -15.72 4.31
C ALA A 513 2.44 -14.43 3.89
N ASP A 514 1.84 -13.73 4.85
CA ASP A 514 1.19 -12.43 4.66
C ASP A 514 2.20 -11.38 4.19
N SER A 515 3.33 -11.23 4.87
CA SER A 515 4.38 -10.28 4.46
C SER A 515 4.93 -10.53 3.06
N ARG A 516 5.06 -11.80 2.64
CA ARG A 516 5.44 -12.13 1.27
C ARG A 516 4.35 -11.69 0.29
N GLN A 517 3.08 -11.94 0.60
CA GLN A 517 1.97 -11.52 -0.24
C GLN A 517 1.88 -9.98 -0.32
N THR A 518 2.06 -9.27 0.78
CA THR A 518 2.13 -7.81 0.82
C THR A 518 3.20 -7.27 -0.12
N VAL A 519 4.40 -7.87 -0.10
CA VAL A 519 5.50 -7.45 -0.97
C VAL A 519 5.21 -7.73 -2.45
N ALA A 520 4.65 -8.90 -2.78
CA ALA A 520 4.26 -9.20 -4.16
C ALA A 520 3.24 -8.18 -4.70
N HIS A 521 2.17 -7.91 -3.95
CA HIS A 521 1.15 -6.93 -4.32
C HIS A 521 1.72 -5.50 -4.38
N ALA A 522 2.65 -5.15 -3.50
CA ALA A 522 3.28 -3.83 -3.49
C ALA A 522 4.06 -3.58 -4.80
N TRP A 523 4.79 -4.58 -5.28
CA TRP A 523 5.52 -4.49 -6.55
C TRP A 523 4.60 -4.46 -7.77
N GLU A 524 3.57 -5.29 -7.80
CA GLU A 524 2.54 -5.26 -8.86
C GLU A 524 1.91 -3.87 -8.96
N ARG A 525 1.53 -3.29 -7.81
CA ARG A 525 0.94 -1.95 -7.75
C ARG A 525 1.95 -0.87 -8.16
N ALA A 526 3.20 -0.96 -7.71
CA ALA A 526 4.22 0.05 -7.99
C ALA A 526 4.66 0.09 -9.45
N LEU A 527 4.62 -1.04 -10.15
CA LEU A 527 5.02 -1.14 -11.55
C LEU A 527 3.85 -1.07 -12.54
N SER A 528 2.61 -1.07 -12.06
CA SER A 528 1.43 -0.95 -12.91
C SER A 528 1.49 0.31 -13.79
N GLY A 529 1.34 0.12 -15.10
CA GLY A 529 1.43 1.20 -16.10
C GLY A 529 2.84 1.71 -16.39
N SER A 530 3.90 1.15 -15.79
CA SER A 530 5.29 1.57 -16.02
C SER A 530 5.94 0.96 -17.27
N GLY A 531 5.34 -0.09 -17.83
CA GLY A 531 5.92 -0.90 -18.91
C GLY A 531 6.98 -1.92 -18.45
N ILE A 532 7.28 -1.99 -17.14
CA ILE A 532 8.20 -2.96 -16.53
C ILE A 532 7.37 -4.07 -15.89
N ALA A 533 7.63 -5.35 -16.22
CA ALA A 533 6.96 -6.43 -15.52
C ALA A 533 7.63 -6.66 -14.15
N PRO A 534 6.88 -7.01 -13.10
CA PRO A 534 7.46 -7.29 -11.79
C PRO A 534 8.54 -8.38 -11.80
N ILE A 535 8.49 -9.31 -12.74
CA ILE A 535 9.56 -10.30 -12.84
C ILE A 535 10.90 -9.71 -13.31
N ASP A 536 10.90 -8.66 -14.13
CA ASP A 536 12.10 -8.06 -14.72
C ASP A 536 13.03 -7.44 -13.66
N ILE A 537 12.47 -7.08 -12.52
CA ILE A 537 13.18 -6.49 -11.40
C ILE A 537 13.61 -7.55 -10.37
N HIS A 538 13.15 -8.80 -10.48
CA HIS A 538 13.44 -9.84 -9.49
C HIS A 538 14.94 -10.10 -9.34
N THR A 539 15.61 -10.42 -10.45
CA THR A 539 17.07 -10.67 -10.48
C THR A 539 17.88 -9.44 -10.06
N PRO A 540 17.61 -8.22 -10.59
CA PRO A 540 18.27 -7.00 -10.12
C PRO A 540 18.14 -6.77 -8.60
N LEU A 541 16.95 -6.93 -8.03
CA LEU A 541 16.73 -6.77 -6.58
C LEU A 541 17.51 -7.79 -5.75
N TRP A 542 17.51 -9.03 -6.21
CA TRP A 542 18.18 -10.12 -5.52
C TRP A 542 19.70 -9.92 -5.49
N LEU A 543 20.30 -9.58 -6.64
CA LEU A 543 21.73 -9.31 -6.76
C LEU A 543 22.14 -8.07 -5.96
N TRP A 544 21.36 -7.00 -6.03
CA TRP A 544 21.60 -5.78 -5.26
C TRP A 544 21.61 -6.03 -3.74
N SER A 545 20.67 -6.85 -3.25
CA SER A 545 20.69 -7.25 -1.84
C SER A 545 21.92 -8.09 -1.48
N ARG A 546 22.36 -9.00 -2.35
CA ARG A 546 23.54 -9.83 -2.11
C ARG A 546 24.86 -9.06 -2.18
N ALA A 547 24.91 -8.03 -3.03
CA ALA A 547 26.05 -7.13 -3.15
C ALA A 547 26.15 -6.12 -1.98
N GLY A 548 25.26 -6.19 -1.00
CA GLY A 548 25.28 -5.29 0.17
C GLY A 548 24.65 -3.93 -0.10
N PHE A 549 23.73 -3.84 -1.07
CA PHE A 549 23.05 -2.61 -1.49
C PHE A 549 24.01 -1.50 -1.94
N PRO A 550 24.87 -1.73 -2.96
CA PRO A 550 25.69 -0.66 -3.53
C PRO A 550 24.82 0.53 -3.95
N GLU A 551 25.36 1.74 -3.87
CA GLU A 551 24.58 2.94 -4.23
C GLU A 551 24.07 2.85 -5.66
N LEU A 552 22.83 3.29 -5.86
CA LEU A 552 22.22 3.42 -7.18
C LEU A 552 22.73 4.71 -7.81
N VAL A 553 23.91 4.66 -8.42
CA VAL A 553 24.56 5.78 -9.12
C VAL A 553 24.46 5.62 -10.64
N ILE A 554 24.38 6.74 -11.35
CA ILE A 554 24.41 6.78 -12.81
C ILE A 554 25.87 6.65 -13.24
N SER A 555 26.19 5.62 -14.04
CA SER A 555 27.43 5.55 -14.82
C SER A 555 27.47 6.78 -15.75
N ASN A 556 28.39 7.72 -15.51
CA ASN A 556 28.61 8.88 -16.39
C ASN A 556 29.12 8.46 -17.76
#